data_AF-A0A7S1GJV7-F1
#
_entry.id   AF-A0A7S1GJV7-F1
#
_cell.length_a   1.000
_cell.length_b   1.000
_cell.length_c   1.000
_cell.angle_alpha   90.00
_cell.angle_beta   90.00
_cell.angle_gamma   90.00
#
_symmetry.space_group_name_H-M   'P 1'
#
loop_
_entity.id
_entity.type
_entity.pdbx_description
1 polymer ?
#
loop_
_entity_poly.entity_id
_entity_poly.type
_entity_poly.pdbx_seq_one_letter_code
_entity_poly.pdbx_strand_id
1 'polypeptide(L)'
;LRCSLILEVLLSNNFAALLPRNELLSLVLPLLRLRQKLERALAGETRDGKRVGASNDTQSLLAKVTFLLRNKLFKLRNISKKGQEDDNMVTTLANAVGDQLRKADSSEHLKCCGDALIMLCRVLDEPGACSQIYQDAVSEWSTKRTTRLKASVFDDLIQQIPSLAQVLLTHPLCKAALEARTPFLKSEAFRLLSSVLSIATLSGTNEKGSDSVRSSIEREIPSFISALRETLENEEMKKTKRLRDILKTAKKWIEFGTTASSLDQCSVSETQEIVRLLSEIAEKTDSEPVKRSSGDLVSLLEGFIKAVEAAKAANDSQPLESKKAKKKKKKKGKKK
;
A
#
# COMPACT_ATOMS: atom_id res chain seq x y z
N LEU A 1 25.58 16.79 21.30
CA LEU A 1 26.72 16.62 20.37
C LEU A 1 27.69 15.50 20.82
N ARG A 2 28.16 15.47 22.07
CA ARG A 2 29.21 14.53 22.52
C ARG A 2 28.90 13.04 22.25
N CYS A 3 27.66 12.60 22.40
CA CYS A 3 27.29 11.20 22.12
C CYS A 3 26.96 10.90 20.65
N SER A 4 26.90 11.90 19.76
CA SER A 4 26.54 11.67 18.35
C SER A 4 27.59 10.87 17.60
N LEU A 5 28.88 11.09 17.89
CA LEU A 5 29.98 10.30 17.35
C LEU A 5 29.94 8.85 17.83
N ILE A 6 29.62 8.63 19.11
CA ILE A 6 29.47 7.29 19.67
C ILE A 6 28.32 6.58 18.97
N LEU A 7 27.15 7.23 18.83
CA LEU A 7 26.02 6.67 18.09
C LEU A 7 26.38 6.39 16.63
N GLU A 8 27.16 7.25 15.98
CA GLU A 8 27.60 7.03 14.61
C GLU A 8 28.50 5.80 14.46
N VAL A 9 29.43 5.61 15.39
CA VAL A 9 30.31 4.43 15.45
C VAL A 9 29.50 3.18 15.75
N LEU A 10 28.60 3.23 16.74
CA LEU A 10 27.71 2.12 17.11
C LEU A 10 26.78 1.70 15.98
N LEU A 11 26.24 2.66 15.23
CA LEU A 11 25.34 2.41 14.09
C LEU A 11 26.08 2.16 12.78
N SER A 12 27.42 2.12 12.79
CA SER A 12 28.18 1.67 11.63
C SER A 12 27.99 0.16 11.43
N ASN A 13 28.05 -0.30 10.18
CA ASN A 13 27.68 -1.68 9.81
C ASN A 13 28.41 -2.76 10.63
N ASN A 14 29.64 -2.50 11.06
CA ASN A 14 30.45 -3.45 11.81
C ASN A 14 29.98 -3.61 13.27
N PHE A 15 29.59 -2.52 13.93
CA PHE A 15 29.17 -2.55 15.33
C PHE A 15 27.67 -2.76 15.50
N ALA A 16 26.84 -2.32 14.54
CA ALA A 16 25.40 -2.47 14.61
C ALA A 16 24.98 -3.95 14.62
N ALA A 17 25.77 -4.84 14.01
CA ALA A 17 25.54 -6.28 14.05
C ALA A 17 25.76 -6.91 15.44
N LEU A 18 26.48 -6.22 16.34
CA LEU A 18 26.76 -6.68 17.70
C LEU A 18 25.72 -6.18 18.70
N LEU A 19 24.88 -5.20 18.32
CA LEU A 19 23.86 -4.64 19.19
C LEU A 19 22.59 -5.51 19.17
N PRO A 20 21.98 -5.80 20.33
CA PRO A 20 20.69 -6.46 20.37
C PRO A 20 19.63 -5.67 19.59
N ARG A 21 18.74 -6.39 18.88
CA ARG A 21 17.62 -5.81 18.12
C ARG A 21 16.83 -4.80 18.97
N ASN A 22 16.53 -5.15 20.21
CA ASN A 22 15.73 -4.31 21.10
C ASN A 22 16.43 -3.00 21.46
N GLU A 23 17.75 -3.01 21.59
CA GLU A 23 18.52 -1.79 21.83
C GLU A 23 18.57 -0.90 20.59
N LEU A 24 18.62 -1.46 19.38
CA LEU A 24 18.54 -0.66 18.16
C LEU A 24 17.16 -0.03 17.99
N LEU A 25 16.10 -0.78 18.27
CA LEU A 25 14.72 -0.31 18.17
C LEU A 25 14.40 0.74 19.24
N SER A 26 14.94 0.61 20.45
CA SER A 26 14.74 1.58 21.54
C SER A 26 15.29 2.97 21.19
N LEU A 27 16.25 3.07 20.26
CA LEU A 27 16.81 4.34 19.78
C LEU A 27 15.91 5.11 18.81
N VAL A 28 14.97 4.44 18.13
CA VAL A 28 14.17 5.03 17.05
C VAL A 28 13.34 6.22 17.56
N LEU A 29 12.53 5.98 18.59
CA LEU A 29 11.57 6.97 19.08
C LEU A 29 12.26 8.17 19.76
N PRO A 30 13.28 7.99 20.63
CA PRO A 30 14.03 9.10 21.21
C PRO A 30 14.71 9.97 20.16
N LEU A 31 15.30 9.38 19.12
CA LEU A 31 15.97 10.14 18.07
C LEU A 31 14.98 10.92 17.19
N LEU A 32 13.81 10.34 16.88
CA LEU A 32 12.73 11.07 16.18
C LEU A 32 12.23 12.27 17.00
N ARG A 33 11.99 12.07 18.31
CA ARG A 33 11.57 13.15 19.22
C ARG A 33 12.63 14.24 19.35
N LEU A 34 13.90 13.85 19.46
CA LEU A 34 15.02 14.79 19.49
C LEU A 34 15.07 15.62 18.21
N ARG A 35 14.93 14.97 17.04
CA ARG A 35 14.89 15.65 15.75
C ARG A 35 13.76 16.68 15.71
N GLN A 36 12.55 16.30 16.11
CA GLN A 36 11.39 17.21 16.15
C GLN A 36 11.61 18.38 17.11
N LYS A 37 12.20 18.13 18.28
CA LYS A 37 12.52 19.17 19.26
C LYS A 37 13.52 20.18 18.71
N LEU A 38 14.58 19.72 18.03
CA LEU A 38 15.58 20.58 17.40
C LEU A 38 14.96 21.45 16.31
N GLU A 39 14.09 20.86 15.49
CA GLU A 39 13.38 21.60 14.44
C GLU A 39 12.43 22.67 15.00
N ARG A 40 11.71 22.36 16.07
CA ARG A 40 10.88 23.35 16.77
C ARG A 40 11.69 24.45 17.44
N ALA A 41 12.88 24.15 17.97
CA ALA A 41 13.77 25.17 18.50
C ALA A 41 14.18 26.17 17.41
N LEU A 42 14.58 25.66 16.23
CA LEU A 42 14.93 26.50 15.07
C LEU A 42 13.75 27.34 14.56
N ALA A 43 12.52 26.80 14.61
CA ALA A 43 11.32 27.54 14.22
C ALA A 43 10.88 28.57 15.28
N GLY A 44 11.09 28.27 16.56
CA GLY A 44 10.67 29.08 17.72
C GLY A 44 11.53 30.32 17.97
N GLU A 45 12.77 30.34 17.51
CA GLU A 45 13.69 31.49 17.58
C GLU A 45 13.23 32.72 16.76
N THR A 46 12.07 32.63 16.11
CA THR A 46 11.45 33.70 15.33
C THR A 46 10.35 34.48 16.06
N ARG A 47 10.05 34.19 17.33
CA ARG A 47 8.81 34.68 17.99
C ARG A 47 8.82 36.13 18.51
N ASP A 48 9.97 36.77 18.76
CA ASP A 48 10.03 38.11 19.38
C ASP A 48 10.56 39.23 18.45
N GLY A 49 10.50 39.05 17.13
CA GLY A 49 10.93 40.07 16.15
C GLY A 49 12.44 40.34 16.09
N LYS A 50 13.20 39.93 17.11
CA LYS A 50 14.66 39.79 17.08
C LYS A 50 15.00 38.37 16.71
N ARG A 51 15.53 38.16 15.50
CA ARG A 51 16.24 36.93 15.15
C ARG A 51 17.47 36.81 16.03
N VAL A 52 17.33 36.17 17.20
CA VAL A 52 18.48 35.55 17.84
C VAL A 52 18.84 34.42 16.89
N GLY A 53 19.89 34.62 16.09
CA GLY A 53 20.25 33.70 15.02
C GLY A 53 20.32 32.29 15.57
N ALA A 54 19.58 31.37 14.95
CA ALA A 54 19.65 29.97 15.27
C ALA A 54 21.11 29.55 15.41
N SER A 55 21.46 28.98 16.57
CA SER A 55 22.84 28.56 16.77
C SER A 55 23.20 27.56 15.66
N ASN A 56 24.29 27.82 14.94
CA ASN A 56 24.84 26.91 13.93
C ASN A 56 25.00 25.48 14.50
N ASP A 57 25.17 25.36 15.82
CA ASP A 57 25.22 24.09 16.54
C ASP A 57 23.90 23.31 16.50
N THR A 58 22.75 23.99 16.64
CA THR A 58 21.41 23.37 16.59
C THR A 58 21.12 22.83 15.19
N GLN A 59 21.44 23.62 14.16
CA GLN A 59 21.29 23.20 12.77
C GLN A 59 22.23 22.03 12.43
N SER A 60 23.50 22.11 12.86
CA SER A 60 24.47 21.02 12.70
C SER A 60 24.00 19.74 13.39
N LEU A 61 23.46 19.85 14.60
CA LEU A 61 22.94 18.71 15.35
C LEU A 61 21.68 18.12 14.68
N LEU A 62 20.76 18.94 14.18
CA LEU A 62 19.59 18.49 13.43
C LEU A 62 20.00 17.70 12.18
N ALA A 63 20.98 18.20 11.43
CA ALA A 63 21.52 17.52 10.25
C ALA A 63 22.17 16.18 10.63
N LYS A 64 22.97 16.14 11.70
CA LYS A 64 23.59 14.91 12.22
C LYS A 64 22.56 13.88 12.67
N VAL A 65 21.54 14.28 13.43
CA VAL A 65 20.47 13.37 13.86
C VAL A 65 19.69 12.83 12.66
N THR A 66 19.38 13.68 11.68
CA THR A 66 18.70 13.26 10.43
C THR A 66 19.55 12.25 9.66
N PHE A 67 20.87 12.49 9.56
CA PHE A 67 21.82 11.56 8.94
C PHE A 67 21.86 10.22 9.68
N LEU A 68 21.97 10.23 11.01
CA LEU A 68 21.98 9.00 11.82
C LEU A 68 20.71 8.17 11.60
N LEU A 69 19.53 8.81 11.62
CA LEU A 69 18.25 8.16 11.38
C LEU A 69 18.20 7.53 9.97
N ARG A 70 18.35 8.34 8.92
CA ARG A 70 18.06 7.93 7.54
C ARG A 70 19.18 7.15 6.86
N ASN A 71 20.43 7.42 7.22
CA ASN A 71 21.60 6.80 6.56
C ASN A 71 22.26 5.69 7.37
N LYS A 72 22.00 5.60 8.68
CA LYS A 72 22.54 4.53 9.51
C LYS A 72 21.41 3.64 10.02
N LEU A 73 20.58 4.14 10.93
CA LEU A 73 19.59 3.34 11.66
C LEU A 73 18.56 2.66 10.74
N PHE A 74 17.89 3.41 9.86
CA PHE A 74 16.82 2.87 8.99
C PHE A 74 17.34 2.01 7.83
N LYS A 75 18.66 2.00 7.60
CA LYS A 75 19.32 1.18 6.56
C LYS A 75 19.89 -0.13 7.10
N LEU A 76 19.80 -0.38 8.40
CA LEU A 76 20.31 -1.61 9.00
C LEU A 76 19.49 -2.82 8.51
N ARG A 77 20.13 -3.68 7.71
CA ARG A 77 19.52 -4.91 7.17
C ARG A 77 19.40 -6.02 8.22
N ASN A 78 20.20 -5.96 9.29
CA ASN A 78 20.36 -7.06 10.25
C ASN A 78 19.35 -7.04 11.42
N ILE A 79 18.43 -6.07 11.47
CA ILE A 79 17.41 -5.99 12.54
C ILE A 79 16.40 -7.15 12.45
N SER A 80 16.34 -7.84 11.30
CA SER A 80 15.30 -8.81 10.93
C SER A 80 15.53 -10.27 11.39
N LYS A 81 16.56 -10.58 12.19
CA LYS A 81 16.87 -12.00 12.51
C LYS A 81 16.49 -12.45 13.93
N LYS A 82 15.42 -13.26 13.97
CA LYS A 82 15.01 -14.28 14.97
C LYS A 82 14.62 -13.80 16.38
N GLY A 83 13.31 -13.91 16.66
CA GLY A 83 12.72 -13.94 18.00
C GLY A 83 11.26 -13.47 17.97
N GLN A 84 10.30 -14.38 18.09
CA GLN A 84 8.86 -14.05 18.20
C GLN A 84 8.52 -13.26 19.48
N GLU A 85 9.40 -13.30 20.49
CA GLU A 85 9.18 -12.68 21.79
C GLU A 85 9.13 -11.13 21.74
N ASP A 86 9.57 -10.52 20.64
CA ASP A 86 9.70 -9.06 20.53
C ASP A 86 8.59 -8.35 19.72
N ASP A 87 7.64 -9.08 19.11
CA ASP A 87 6.66 -8.49 18.19
C ASP A 87 5.73 -7.46 18.85
N ASN A 88 5.44 -7.65 20.14
CA ASN A 88 4.68 -6.68 20.94
C ASN A 88 5.42 -5.35 21.10
N MET A 89 6.75 -5.39 21.30
CA MET A 89 7.57 -4.19 21.40
C MET A 89 7.62 -3.46 20.06
N VAL A 90 7.82 -4.19 18.96
CA VAL A 90 7.87 -3.61 17.61
C VAL A 90 6.52 -3.01 17.23
N THR A 91 5.42 -3.67 17.55
CA THR A 91 4.04 -3.16 17.37
C THR A 91 3.80 -1.89 18.16
N THR A 92 4.19 -1.87 19.44
CA THR A 92 4.08 -0.67 20.30
C THR A 92 4.90 0.49 19.74
N LEU A 93 6.12 0.21 19.28
CA LEU A 93 6.99 1.19 18.64
C LEU A 93 6.39 1.70 17.32
N ALA A 94 5.83 0.82 16.48
CA ALA A 94 5.18 1.19 15.23
C ALA A 94 4.00 2.14 15.49
N ASN A 95 3.15 1.83 16.47
CA ASN A 95 2.05 2.71 16.87
C ASN A 95 2.57 4.08 17.34
N ALA A 96 3.62 4.10 18.17
CA ALA A 96 4.22 5.35 18.64
C ALA A 96 4.86 6.18 17.50
N VAL A 97 5.42 5.54 16.48
CA VAL A 97 5.92 6.21 15.28
C VAL A 97 4.76 6.69 14.40
N GLY A 98 3.69 5.92 14.24
CA GLY A 98 2.47 6.33 13.54
C GLY A 98 1.82 7.57 14.17
N ASP A 99 1.84 7.68 15.49
CA ASP A 99 1.42 8.87 16.21
C ASP A 99 2.31 10.09 15.91
N GLN A 100 3.63 9.89 15.82
CA GLN A 100 4.55 10.97 15.45
C GLN A 100 4.38 11.40 13.99
N LEU A 101 4.18 10.45 13.07
CA LEU A 101 3.91 10.72 11.66
C LEU A 101 2.73 11.68 11.50
N ARG A 102 1.61 11.43 12.21
CA ARG A 102 0.41 12.28 12.18
C ARG A 102 0.63 13.67 12.80
N LYS A 103 1.56 13.77 13.75
CA LYS A 103 1.92 15.02 14.45
C LYS A 103 3.12 15.73 13.80
N ALA A 104 3.59 15.29 12.64
CA ALA A 104 4.77 15.87 12.01
C ALA A 104 4.48 17.25 11.45
N ASP A 105 5.27 18.24 11.87
CA ASP A 105 5.09 19.65 11.50
C ASP A 105 5.86 20.01 10.21
N SER A 106 6.80 19.18 9.77
CA SER A 106 7.64 19.41 8.59
C SER A 106 7.71 18.20 7.66
N SER A 107 8.04 18.46 6.39
CA SER A 107 8.22 17.40 5.38
C SER A 107 9.40 16.48 5.70
N GLU A 108 10.50 17.01 6.24
CA GLU A 108 11.65 16.18 6.58
C GLU A 108 11.39 15.31 7.82
N HIS A 109 10.63 15.81 8.81
CA HIS A 109 10.23 14.98 9.94
C HIS A 109 9.25 13.88 9.51
N LEU A 110 8.27 14.25 8.67
CA LEU A 110 7.32 13.31 8.08
C LEU A 110 8.06 12.19 7.35
N LYS A 111 9.09 12.55 6.57
CA LYS A 111 9.95 11.58 5.86
C LYS A 111 10.72 10.67 6.81
N CYS A 112 11.31 11.20 7.88
CA CYS A 112 11.96 10.37 8.91
C CYS A 112 10.98 9.40 9.59
N CYS A 113 9.75 9.83 9.88
CA CYS A 113 8.72 8.95 10.45
C CYS A 113 8.28 7.87 9.45
N GLY A 114 8.14 8.22 8.16
CA GLY A 114 7.86 7.26 7.09
C GLY A 114 8.98 6.21 6.95
N ASP A 115 10.24 6.64 6.85
CA ASP A 115 11.40 5.74 6.79
C ASP A 115 11.48 4.83 8.03
N ALA A 116 11.13 5.35 9.22
CA ALA A 116 11.05 4.55 10.44
C ALA A 116 9.96 3.48 10.38
N LEU A 117 8.75 3.81 9.92
CA LEU A 117 7.67 2.84 9.74
C LEU A 117 8.05 1.76 8.74
N ILE A 118 8.64 2.14 7.59
CA ILE A 118 9.15 1.20 6.59
C ILE A 118 10.14 0.23 7.22
N MET A 119 11.10 0.73 8.02
CA MET A 119 12.03 -0.12 8.75
C MET A 119 11.30 -1.08 9.71
N LEU A 120 10.34 -0.60 10.50
CA LEU A 120 9.57 -1.44 11.43
C LEU A 120 8.75 -2.51 10.71
N CYS A 121 8.18 -2.19 9.55
CA CYS A 121 7.44 -3.16 8.76
C CYS A 121 8.33 -4.25 8.13
N ARG A 122 9.65 -4.02 7.96
CA ARG A 122 10.61 -5.09 7.59
C ARG A 122 10.96 -6.00 8.76
N VAL A 123 10.72 -5.52 9.98
CA VAL A 123 11.13 -6.16 11.21
C VAL A 123 10.00 -6.98 11.83
N LEU A 124 8.75 -6.67 11.49
CA LEU A 124 7.57 -7.47 11.83
C LEU A 124 7.43 -8.64 10.87
N ASP A 125 7.18 -9.83 11.41
CA ASP A 125 6.85 -11.02 10.61
C ASP A 125 5.42 -10.91 10.05
N GLU A 126 4.49 -10.41 10.86
CA GLU A 126 3.10 -10.19 10.48
C GLU A 126 2.80 -8.71 10.21
N PRO A 127 2.18 -8.36 9.07
CA PRO A 127 1.95 -6.98 8.68
C PRO A 127 0.84 -6.28 9.48
N GLY A 128 0.16 -6.98 10.39
CA GLY A 128 -1.05 -6.51 11.07
C GLY A 128 -0.93 -5.14 11.73
N ALA A 129 0.14 -4.90 12.49
CA ALA A 129 0.36 -3.60 13.15
C ALA A 129 0.59 -2.46 12.13
N CYS A 130 1.41 -2.69 11.11
CA CYS A 130 1.62 -1.73 10.04
C CYS A 130 0.34 -1.49 9.23
N SER A 131 -0.49 -2.52 9.04
CA SER A 131 -1.74 -2.44 8.29
C SER A 131 -2.70 -1.40 8.86
N GLN A 132 -2.98 -1.46 10.17
CA GLN A 132 -3.86 -0.48 10.80
C GLN A 132 -3.29 0.95 10.69
N ILE A 133 -1.98 1.12 10.89
CA ILE A 133 -1.32 2.43 10.81
C ILE A 133 -1.47 3.03 9.41
N TYR A 134 -1.21 2.26 8.35
CA TYR A 134 -1.34 2.75 6.97
C TYR A 134 -2.80 2.94 6.56
N GLN A 135 -3.72 2.08 7.02
CA GLN A 135 -5.16 2.26 6.81
C GLN A 135 -5.65 3.58 7.43
N ASP A 136 -5.28 3.85 8.69
CA ASP A 136 -5.61 5.09 9.38
C ASP A 136 -4.98 6.30 8.70
N ALA A 137 -3.74 6.17 8.23
CA ALA A 137 -3.03 7.24 7.52
C ALA A 137 -3.68 7.58 6.17
N VAL A 138 -4.08 6.58 5.38
CA VAL A 138 -4.77 6.78 4.10
C VAL A 138 -6.16 7.38 4.34
N SER A 139 -6.89 6.88 5.34
CA SER A 139 -8.20 7.43 5.73
C SER A 139 -8.08 8.90 6.14
N GLU A 140 -7.12 9.22 7.01
CA GLU A 140 -6.86 10.61 7.41
C GLU A 140 -6.49 11.49 6.22
N TRP A 141 -5.56 11.03 5.38
CA TRP A 141 -5.09 11.76 4.21
C TRP A 141 -6.23 12.07 3.22
N SER A 142 -7.12 11.11 2.99
CA SER A 142 -8.18 11.20 1.99
C SER A 142 -9.44 11.92 2.47
N THR A 143 -9.74 11.90 3.78
CA THR A 143 -11.02 12.41 4.32
C THR A 143 -10.88 13.68 5.17
N LYS A 144 -9.78 13.88 5.92
CA LYS A 144 -9.68 15.04 6.81
C LYS A 144 -9.44 16.34 6.03
N ARG A 145 -10.13 17.41 6.43
CA ARG A 145 -9.99 18.73 5.79
C ARG A 145 -8.56 19.26 5.89
N THR A 146 -7.97 19.09 7.05
CA THR A 146 -6.61 19.49 7.40
C THR A 146 -5.86 18.25 7.86
N THR A 147 -4.78 17.92 7.17
CA THR A 147 -3.86 16.86 7.56
C THR A 147 -2.45 17.26 7.13
N ARG A 148 -1.46 16.78 7.89
CA ARG A 148 -0.04 16.92 7.58
C ARG A 148 0.46 15.80 6.67
N LEU A 149 -0.32 14.71 6.55
CA LEU A 149 0.02 13.56 5.73
C LEU A 149 0.03 13.93 4.25
N LYS A 150 1.01 13.37 3.52
CA LYS A 150 1.21 13.58 2.09
C LYS A 150 1.26 12.24 1.38
N ALA A 151 0.85 12.22 0.11
CA ALA A 151 0.92 11.03 -0.74
C ALA A 151 2.35 10.42 -0.80
N SER A 152 3.38 11.26 -0.64
CA SER A 152 4.78 10.81 -0.62
C SER A 152 5.09 9.76 0.45
N VAL A 153 4.35 9.75 1.57
CA VAL A 153 4.51 8.71 2.61
C VAL A 153 4.16 7.32 2.06
N PHE A 154 3.13 7.25 1.22
CA PHE A 154 2.70 6.01 0.58
C PHE A 154 3.60 5.67 -0.62
N ASP A 155 4.01 6.68 -1.41
CA ASP A 155 4.99 6.48 -2.49
C ASP A 155 6.30 5.89 -1.94
N ASP A 156 6.80 6.38 -0.80
CA ASP A 156 8.01 5.88 -0.16
C ASP A 156 7.84 4.39 0.24
N LEU A 157 6.68 3.97 0.77
CA LEU A 157 6.40 2.56 1.06
C LEU A 157 6.38 1.71 -0.23
N ILE A 158 5.68 2.18 -1.25
CA ILE A 158 5.54 1.50 -2.56
C ILE A 158 6.92 1.27 -3.18
N GLN A 159 7.81 2.26 -3.11
CA GLN A 159 9.16 2.17 -3.68
C GLN A 159 10.10 1.30 -2.85
N GLN A 160 10.01 1.36 -1.52
CA GLN A 160 10.98 0.72 -0.64
C GLN A 160 10.64 -0.71 -0.23
N ILE A 161 9.36 -1.09 -0.17
CA ILE A 161 8.89 -2.46 0.13
C ILE A 161 7.64 -2.78 -0.73
N PRO A 162 7.83 -2.99 -2.04
CA PRO A 162 6.74 -3.11 -3.01
C PRO A 162 5.68 -4.18 -2.66
N SER A 163 6.12 -5.40 -2.32
CA SER A 163 5.22 -6.52 -2.00
C SER A 163 4.37 -6.25 -0.76
N LEU A 164 4.95 -5.59 0.24
CA LEU A 164 4.20 -5.24 1.45
C LEU A 164 3.24 -4.08 1.18
N ALA A 165 3.63 -3.10 0.36
CA ALA A 165 2.75 -2.01 -0.05
C ALA A 165 1.46 -2.53 -0.72
N GLN A 166 1.55 -3.61 -1.49
CA GLN A 166 0.37 -4.27 -2.09
C GLN A 166 -0.59 -4.82 -1.04
N VAL A 167 -0.07 -5.46 0.01
CA VAL A 167 -0.90 -5.97 1.10
C VAL A 167 -1.50 -4.83 1.93
N LEU A 168 -0.70 -3.82 2.25
CA LEU A 168 -1.08 -2.76 3.18
C LEU A 168 -1.93 -1.66 2.56
N LEU A 169 -1.74 -1.33 1.28
CA LEU A 169 -2.33 -0.13 0.66
C LEU A 169 -3.50 -0.42 -0.27
N THR A 170 -3.65 -1.62 -0.83
CA THR A 170 -4.68 -1.87 -1.86
C THR A 170 -6.08 -1.58 -1.35
N HIS A 171 -6.49 -2.21 -0.24
CA HIS A 171 -7.80 -1.97 0.37
C HIS A 171 -8.05 -0.49 0.73
N PRO A 172 -7.20 0.17 1.55
CA PRO A 172 -7.47 1.55 1.94
C PRO A 172 -7.40 2.53 0.76
N LEU A 173 -6.61 2.26 -0.29
CA LEU A 173 -6.60 3.10 -1.47
C LEU A 173 -7.84 2.90 -2.36
N CYS A 174 -8.39 1.68 -2.47
CA CYS A 174 -9.68 1.46 -3.12
C CYS A 174 -10.78 2.26 -2.39
N LYS A 175 -10.79 2.20 -1.06
CA LYS A 175 -11.70 3.01 -0.23
C LYS A 175 -11.49 4.51 -0.45
N ALA A 176 -10.24 4.99 -0.49
CA ALA A 176 -9.94 6.40 -0.74
C ALA A 176 -10.36 6.84 -2.16
N ALA A 177 -10.21 5.98 -3.17
CA ALA A 177 -10.65 6.26 -4.53
C ALA A 177 -12.18 6.49 -4.61
N LEU A 178 -12.94 5.77 -3.77
CA LEU A 178 -14.38 5.93 -3.61
C LEU A 178 -14.75 7.15 -2.76
N GLU A 179 -14.19 7.27 -1.56
CA GLU A 179 -14.71 8.15 -0.50
C GLU A 179 -13.93 9.46 -0.31
N ALA A 180 -12.82 9.69 -1.02
CA ALA A 180 -12.02 10.88 -0.78
C ALA A 180 -12.82 12.18 -1.03
N ARG A 181 -12.63 13.15 -0.14
CA ARG A 181 -13.41 14.39 -0.09
C ARG A 181 -13.26 15.31 -1.30
N THR A 182 -12.21 15.12 -2.11
CA THR A 182 -11.99 15.93 -3.31
C THR A 182 -11.66 15.04 -4.50
N PRO A 183 -12.07 15.42 -5.72
CA PRO A 183 -11.69 14.73 -6.95
C PRO A 183 -10.18 14.65 -7.19
N PHE A 184 -9.42 15.63 -6.69
CA PHE A 184 -7.96 15.55 -6.69
C PHE A 184 -7.46 14.36 -5.86
N LEU A 185 -7.96 14.18 -4.64
CA LEU A 185 -7.58 13.06 -3.77
C LEU A 185 -8.07 11.71 -4.31
N LYS A 186 -9.27 11.64 -4.91
CA LYS A 186 -9.74 10.43 -5.60
C LYS A 186 -8.78 10.05 -6.75
N SER A 187 -8.42 11.01 -7.60
CA SER A 187 -7.46 10.82 -8.69
C SER A 187 -6.08 10.39 -8.18
N GLU A 188 -5.62 10.97 -7.07
CA GLU A 188 -4.33 10.63 -6.45
C GLU A 188 -4.35 9.22 -5.85
N ALA A 189 -5.49 8.77 -5.29
CA ALA A 189 -5.66 7.39 -4.85
C ALA A 189 -5.57 6.40 -6.02
N PHE A 190 -6.19 6.72 -7.17
CA PHE A 190 -6.01 5.92 -8.40
C PHE A 190 -4.55 5.91 -8.88
N ARG A 191 -3.82 7.02 -8.80
CA ARG A 191 -2.38 7.08 -9.14
C ARG A 191 -1.57 6.15 -8.25
N LEU A 192 -1.82 6.16 -6.94
CA LEU A 192 -1.16 5.29 -5.98
C LEU A 192 -1.50 3.82 -6.23
N LEU A 193 -2.78 3.48 -6.47
CA LEU A 193 -3.21 2.13 -6.88
C LEU A 193 -2.49 1.68 -8.16
N SER A 194 -2.37 2.55 -9.16
CA SER A 194 -1.61 2.27 -10.39
C SER A 194 -0.18 1.84 -10.07
N SER A 195 0.44 2.52 -9.10
CA SER A 195 1.83 2.30 -8.71
C SER A 195 1.98 0.96 -7.99
N VAL A 196 1.07 0.67 -7.03
CA VAL A 196 0.97 -0.61 -6.32
C VAL A 196 0.82 -1.79 -7.29
N LEU A 197 -0.06 -1.67 -8.29
CA LEU A 197 -0.36 -2.73 -9.26
C LEU A 197 0.77 -2.93 -10.29
N SER A 198 1.53 -1.87 -10.62
CA SER A 198 2.65 -1.98 -11.58
C SER A 198 3.74 -2.94 -11.11
N ILE A 199 3.93 -3.02 -9.79
CA ILE A 199 4.88 -3.94 -9.20
C ILE A 199 4.36 -5.38 -9.37
N ALA A 200 3.06 -5.59 -9.18
CA ALA A 200 2.45 -6.92 -9.20
C ALA A 200 2.57 -7.56 -10.59
N THR A 201 2.43 -6.76 -11.65
CA THR A 201 2.57 -7.24 -13.03
C THR A 201 4.02 -7.52 -13.43
N LEU A 202 5.01 -6.85 -12.82
CA LEU A 202 6.42 -7.04 -13.12
C LEU A 202 7.04 -8.24 -12.38
N SER A 203 6.56 -8.57 -11.18
CA SER A 203 7.15 -9.62 -10.33
C SER A 203 6.85 -11.07 -10.75
N GLY A 204 6.37 -11.29 -11.98
CA GLY A 204 6.11 -12.58 -12.64
C GLY A 204 6.21 -13.85 -11.77
N THR A 205 5.07 -14.31 -11.23
CA THR A 205 4.68 -15.67 -10.74
C THR A 205 5.67 -16.61 -10.03
N ASN A 206 6.95 -16.28 -9.81
CA ASN A 206 7.97 -17.24 -9.39
C ASN A 206 8.54 -17.00 -7.99
N GLU A 207 8.11 -15.96 -7.27
CA GLU A 207 8.53 -15.74 -5.89
C GLU A 207 7.56 -16.37 -4.88
N LYS A 208 8.09 -17.15 -3.93
CA LYS A 208 7.38 -17.85 -2.84
C LYS A 208 6.57 -16.96 -1.86
N GLY A 209 6.30 -15.72 -2.20
CA GLY A 209 5.39 -14.79 -1.49
C GLY A 209 4.27 -14.23 -2.37
N SER A 210 4.16 -14.65 -3.64
CA SER A 210 3.19 -14.11 -4.60
C SER A 210 1.75 -14.40 -4.23
N ASP A 211 1.46 -15.53 -3.58
CA ASP A 211 0.08 -15.99 -3.38
C ASP A 211 -0.66 -15.19 -2.32
N SER A 212 0.03 -14.79 -1.23
CA SER A 212 -0.54 -13.92 -0.19
C SER A 212 -0.81 -12.51 -0.72
N VAL A 213 0.14 -11.98 -1.48
CA VAL A 213 0.00 -10.69 -2.17
C VAL A 213 -1.16 -10.74 -3.16
N ARG A 214 -1.21 -11.78 -3.99
CA ARG A 214 -2.22 -11.97 -5.02
C ARG A 214 -3.61 -12.10 -4.41
N SER A 215 -3.79 -13.00 -3.45
CA SER A 215 -5.06 -13.15 -2.73
C SER A 215 -5.51 -11.85 -2.04
N SER A 216 -4.56 -11.06 -1.52
CA SER A 216 -4.86 -9.74 -0.96
C SER A 216 -5.40 -8.76 -2.01
N ILE A 217 -4.85 -8.74 -3.22
CA ILE A 217 -5.35 -7.88 -4.31
C ILE A 217 -6.67 -8.42 -4.87
N GLU A 218 -6.79 -9.73 -5.07
CA GLU A 218 -8.00 -10.40 -5.56
C GLU A 218 -9.20 -10.10 -4.65
N ARG A 219 -9.03 -10.15 -3.33
CA ARG A 219 -10.10 -9.82 -2.38
C ARG A 219 -10.66 -8.39 -2.56
N GLU A 220 -9.85 -7.47 -3.07
CA GLU A 220 -10.23 -6.07 -3.26
C GLU A 220 -10.84 -5.79 -4.65
N ILE A 221 -11.04 -6.83 -5.48
CA ILE A 221 -11.71 -6.72 -6.80
C ILE A 221 -13.04 -5.98 -6.71
N PRO A 222 -13.99 -6.37 -5.84
CA PRO A 222 -15.30 -5.72 -5.83
C PRO A 222 -15.22 -4.25 -5.42
N SER A 223 -14.35 -3.93 -4.46
CA SER A 223 -14.13 -2.55 -4.01
C SER A 223 -13.51 -1.68 -5.11
N PHE A 224 -12.58 -2.22 -5.90
CA PHE A 224 -12.01 -1.51 -7.03
C PHE A 224 -13.04 -1.25 -8.14
N ILE A 225 -13.83 -2.27 -8.51
CA ILE A 225 -14.88 -2.18 -9.53
C ILE A 225 -15.93 -1.13 -9.14
N SER A 226 -16.38 -1.16 -7.89
CA SER A 226 -17.30 -0.16 -7.35
C SER A 226 -16.72 1.26 -7.41
N ALA A 227 -15.46 1.45 -6.98
CA ALA A 227 -14.78 2.74 -7.04
C ALA A 227 -14.59 3.25 -8.47
N LEU A 228 -14.27 2.36 -9.41
CA LEU A 228 -14.12 2.69 -10.83
C LEU A 228 -15.46 3.14 -11.42
N ARG A 229 -16.54 2.39 -11.19
CA ARG A 229 -17.88 2.73 -11.67
C ARG A 229 -18.34 4.11 -11.17
N GLU A 230 -18.31 4.34 -9.84
CA GLU A 230 -18.73 5.63 -9.28
C GLU A 230 -17.89 6.79 -9.82
N THR A 231 -16.59 6.55 -10.02
CA THR A 231 -15.69 7.54 -10.60
C THR A 231 -16.04 7.86 -12.05
N LEU A 232 -16.41 6.85 -12.85
CA LEU A 232 -16.81 7.04 -14.24
C LEU A 232 -18.21 7.68 -14.37
N GLU A 233 -19.06 7.61 -13.37
CA GLU A 233 -20.33 8.34 -13.32
C GLU A 233 -20.13 9.83 -12.97
N ASN A 234 -19.06 10.17 -12.25
CA ASN A 234 -18.79 11.52 -11.79
C ASN A 234 -18.23 12.44 -12.90
N GLU A 235 -19.01 13.43 -13.31
CA GLU A 235 -18.64 14.42 -14.35
C GLU A 235 -17.33 15.17 -14.04
N GLU A 236 -17.02 15.45 -12.77
CA GLU A 236 -15.77 16.14 -12.43
C GLU A 236 -14.54 15.24 -12.64
N MET A 237 -14.70 13.93 -12.52
CA MET A 237 -13.66 12.94 -12.73
C MET A 237 -13.44 12.62 -14.23
N LYS A 238 -14.44 12.88 -15.08
CA LYS A 238 -14.35 12.74 -16.55
C LYS A 238 -13.43 13.76 -17.22
N LYS A 239 -12.94 14.78 -16.50
CA LYS A 239 -11.94 15.72 -17.01
C LYS A 239 -10.69 14.97 -17.47
N THR A 240 -10.24 15.23 -18.71
CA THR A 240 -9.19 14.50 -19.43
C THR A 240 -7.97 14.15 -18.59
N LYS A 241 -7.44 15.10 -17.80
CA LYS A 241 -6.25 14.85 -16.97
C LYS A 241 -6.47 13.74 -15.94
N ARG A 242 -7.59 13.78 -15.20
CA ARG A 242 -7.93 12.83 -14.13
C ARG A 242 -8.32 11.49 -14.73
N LEU A 243 -9.14 11.54 -15.78
CA LEU A 243 -9.60 10.35 -16.49
C LEU A 243 -8.44 9.49 -17.01
N ARG A 244 -7.35 10.09 -17.51
CA ARG A 244 -6.17 9.33 -17.94
C ARG A 244 -5.56 8.48 -16.81
N ASP A 245 -5.47 9.01 -15.59
CA ASP A 245 -4.91 8.27 -14.46
C ASP A 245 -5.84 7.11 -14.06
N ILE A 246 -7.16 7.34 -14.09
CA ILE A 246 -8.18 6.31 -13.82
C ILE A 246 -8.10 5.19 -14.85
N LEU A 247 -8.09 5.51 -16.14
CA LEU A 247 -8.02 4.52 -17.22
C LEU A 247 -6.71 3.72 -17.17
N LYS A 248 -5.59 4.39 -16.88
CA LYS A 248 -4.28 3.72 -16.69
C LYS A 248 -4.32 2.73 -15.54
N THR A 249 -4.97 3.07 -14.43
CA THR A 249 -5.12 2.17 -13.28
C THR A 249 -6.06 1.02 -13.60
N ALA A 250 -7.22 1.28 -14.21
CA ALA A 250 -8.16 0.25 -14.65
C ALA A 250 -7.48 -0.78 -15.56
N LYS A 251 -6.65 -0.32 -16.51
CA LYS A 251 -5.93 -1.21 -17.43
C LYS A 251 -5.01 -2.18 -16.70
N LYS A 252 -4.14 -1.67 -15.83
CA LYS A 252 -3.23 -2.50 -15.02
C LYS A 252 -3.97 -3.46 -14.13
N TRP A 253 -5.10 -3.01 -13.60
CA TRP A 253 -5.93 -3.82 -12.73
C TRP A 253 -6.57 -4.99 -13.49
N ILE A 254 -7.11 -4.75 -14.69
CA ILE A 254 -7.66 -5.80 -15.56
C ILE A 254 -6.56 -6.75 -16.04
N GLU A 255 -5.39 -6.23 -16.42
CA GLU A 255 -4.22 -7.03 -16.76
C GLU A 255 -3.82 -7.95 -15.59
N PHE A 256 -3.87 -7.45 -14.36
CA PHE A 256 -3.66 -8.29 -13.17
C PHE A 256 -4.77 -9.34 -13.01
N GLY A 257 -6.04 -8.93 -13.04
CA GLY A 257 -7.20 -9.80 -12.83
C GLY A 257 -7.42 -10.86 -13.91
N THR A 258 -7.02 -10.62 -15.15
CA THR A 258 -7.11 -11.60 -16.26
C THR A 258 -6.11 -12.75 -16.12
N THR A 259 -4.98 -12.52 -15.44
CA THR A 259 -4.05 -13.61 -15.07
C THR A 259 -4.47 -14.35 -13.80
N ALA A 260 -5.49 -13.84 -13.12
CA ALA A 260 -5.97 -14.34 -11.85
C ALA A 260 -7.10 -15.35 -12.02
N SER A 261 -7.10 -16.42 -11.21
CA SER A 261 -8.22 -17.37 -11.12
C SER A 261 -9.45 -16.75 -10.44
N SER A 262 -9.40 -15.45 -10.16
CA SER A 262 -10.40 -14.66 -9.42
C SER A 262 -11.56 -14.18 -10.28
N LEU A 263 -11.74 -14.76 -11.48
CA LEU A 263 -12.84 -14.51 -12.40
C LEU A 263 -14.22 -14.63 -11.73
N ASP A 264 -14.34 -15.46 -10.69
CA ASP A 264 -15.59 -15.67 -9.95
C ASP A 264 -15.99 -14.51 -9.02
N GLN A 265 -15.06 -13.64 -8.63
CA GLN A 265 -15.32 -12.57 -7.66
C GLN A 265 -15.86 -11.28 -8.30
N CYS A 266 -15.79 -11.18 -9.63
CA CYS A 266 -16.24 -9.99 -10.34
C CYS A 266 -17.72 -10.10 -10.73
N SER A 267 -18.52 -9.08 -10.38
CA SER A 267 -19.90 -9.00 -10.85
C SER A 267 -19.93 -8.68 -12.35
N VAL A 268 -20.44 -9.62 -13.16
CA VAL A 268 -20.60 -9.43 -14.60
C VAL A 268 -21.44 -8.19 -14.90
N SER A 269 -22.50 -7.94 -14.13
CA SER A 269 -23.37 -6.78 -14.33
C SER A 269 -22.67 -5.45 -14.04
N GLU A 270 -21.85 -5.37 -12.99
CA GLU A 270 -21.07 -4.16 -12.70
C GLU A 270 -20.00 -3.92 -13.78
N THR A 271 -19.41 -5.00 -14.29
CA THR A 271 -18.42 -4.92 -15.38
C THR A 271 -19.06 -4.45 -16.68
N GLN A 272 -20.26 -4.94 -17.02
CA GLN A 272 -21.04 -4.48 -18.16
C GLN A 272 -21.39 -3.00 -18.06
N GLU A 273 -21.71 -2.52 -16.85
CA GLU A 273 -21.99 -1.10 -16.62
C GLU A 273 -20.74 -0.23 -16.82
N ILE A 274 -19.57 -0.70 -16.38
CA ILE A 274 -18.29 -0.02 -16.67
C ILE A 274 -18.03 0.03 -18.18
N VAL A 275 -18.27 -1.07 -18.90
CA VAL A 275 -18.15 -1.11 -20.37
C VAL A 275 -19.04 -0.04 -21.02
N ARG A 276 -20.31 0.04 -20.61
CA ARG A 276 -21.24 1.06 -21.11
C ARG A 276 -20.71 2.48 -20.87
N LEU A 277 -20.28 2.78 -19.64
CA LEU A 277 -19.76 4.09 -19.25
C LEU A 277 -18.49 4.46 -20.04
N LEU A 278 -17.58 3.50 -20.25
CA LEU A 278 -16.35 3.72 -21.03
C LEU A 278 -16.64 3.97 -22.51
N SER A 279 -17.59 3.25 -23.10
CA SER A 279 -18.04 3.47 -24.48
C SER A 279 -18.61 4.87 -24.66
N GLU A 280 -19.50 5.31 -23.76
CA GLU A 280 -20.03 6.68 -23.81
C GLU A 280 -18.93 7.74 -23.69
N ILE A 281 -17.95 7.52 -22.81
CA ILE A 281 -16.80 8.42 -22.66
C ILE A 281 -15.98 8.47 -23.96
N ALA A 282 -15.75 7.32 -24.61
CA ALA A 282 -15.01 7.24 -25.85
C ALA A 282 -15.71 7.98 -27.01
N GLU A 283 -17.05 7.97 -27.03
CA GLU A 283 -17.86 8.68 -28.02
C GLU A 283 -17.90 10.19 -27.78
N LYS A 284 -18.02 10.62 -26.52
CA LYS A 284 -18.22 12.02 -26.14
C LYS A 284 -16.93 12.83 -25.99
N THR A 285 -15.77 12.18 -25.87
CA THR A 285 -14.51 12.88 -25.61
C THR A 285 -13.81 13.34 -26.89
N ASP A 286 -13.34 14.59 -26.91
CA ASP A 286 -12.47 15.11 -27.98
C ASP A 286 -11.00 14.66 -27.85
N SER A 287 -10.64 14.07 -26.70
CA SER A 287 -9.27 13.67 -26.41
C SER A 287 -8.96 12.29 -26.98
N GLU A 288 -8.30 12.25 -28.13
CA GLU A 288 -7.91 11.01 -28.82
C GLU A 288 -7.19 9.97 -27.90
N PRO A 289 -6.26 10.36 -27.01
CA PRO A 289 -5.66 9.40 -26.06
C PRO A 289 -6.66 8.77 -25.09
N VAL A 290 -7.69 9.52 -24.69
CA VAL A 290 -8.75 9.01 -23.80
C VAL A 290 -9.66 8.08 -24.58
N LYS A 291 -10.08 8.48 -25.78
CA LYS A 291 -10.88 7.64 -26.69
C LYS A 291 -10.25 6.29 -26.94
N ARG A 292 -8.96 6.27 -27.29
CA ARG A 292 -8.18 5.02 -27.47
C ARG A 292 -8.12 4.20 -26.18
N SER A 293 -7.75 4.82 -25.06
CA SER A 293 -7.61 4.10 -23.79
C SER A 293 -8.94 3.50 -23.32
N SER A 294 -10.06 4.21 -23.48
CA SER A 294 -11.39 3.71 -23.16
C SER A 294 -11.79 2.56 -24.09
N GLY A 295 -11.55 2.68 -25.40
CA GLY A 295 -11.85 1.60 -26.36
C GLY A 295 -11.02 0.33 -26.12
N ASP A 296 -9.73 0.47 -25.81
CA ASP A 296 -8.87 -0.65 -25.41
C ASP A 296 -9.43 -1.35 -24.16
N LEU A 297 -9.87 -0.58 -23.16
CA LEU A 297 -10.44 -1.11 -21.92
C LEU A 297 -11.78 -1.80 -22.15
N VAL A 298 -12.65 -1.25 -22.98
CA VAL A 298 -13.91 -1.89 -23.40
C VAL A 298 -13.62 -3.26 -23.99
N SER A 299 -12.69 -3.33 -24.95
CA SER A 299 -12.31 -4.59 -25.60
C SER A 299 -11.78 -5.63 -24.60
N LEU A 300 -10.95 -5.21 -23.65
CA LEU A 300 -10.42 -6.07 -22.59
C LEU A 300 -11.53 -6.58 -21.65
N LEU A 301 -12.44 -5.71 -21.22
CA LEU A 301 -13.53 -6.05 -20.31
C LEU A 301 -14.57 -6.95 -20.98
N GLU A 302 -14.90 -6.73 -22.25
CA GLU A 302 -15.79 -7.63 -23.00
C GLU A 302 -15.17 -9.02 -23.19
N GLY A 303 -13.87 -9.10 -23.47
CA GLY A 303 -13.14 -10.36 -23.48
C GLY A 303 -13.18 -11.07 -22.13
N PHE A 304 -13.01 -10.31 -21.04
CA PHE A 304 -13.13 -10.81 -19.67
C PHE A 304 -14.53 -11.34 -19.37
N ILE A 305 -15.60 -10.59 -19.70
CA ILE A 305 -17.00 -11.02 -19.50
C ILE A 305 -17.28 -12.33 -20.23
N LYS A 306 -16.90 -12.44 -21.51
CA LYS A 306 -17.09 -13.66 -22.32
C LYS A 306 -16.37 -14.86 -21.71
N ALA A 307 -15.17 -14.67 -21.18
CA ALA A 307 -14.41 -15.74 -20.52
C ALA A 307 -15.10 -16.22 -19.23
N VAL A 308 -15.60 -15.30 -18.40
CA VAL A 308 -16.37 -15.63 -17.17
C VAL A 308 -17.63 -16.42 -17.51
N GLU A 309 -18.40 -15.96 -18.50
CA GLU A 309 -19.65 -16.62 -18.91
C GLU A 309 -19.39 -18.02 -19.50
N ALA A 310 -18.34 -18.18 -20.31
CA ALA A 310 -17.95 -19.48 -20.84
C ALA A 310 -17.52 -20.47 -19.75
N ALA A 311 -16.79 -20.00 -18.73
CA ALA A 311 -16.39 -20.81 -17.58
C ALA A 311 -17.60 -21.28 -16.75
N LYS A 312 -18.58 -20.39 -16.53
CA LYS A 312 -19.83 -20.73 -15.83
C LYS A 312 -20.65 -21.78 -16.61
N ALA A 313 -20.80 -21.59 -17.92
CA ALA A 313 -21.50 -22.54 -18.77
C ALA A 313 -20.83 -23.94 -18.80
N ALA A 314 -19.49 -23.99 -18.74
CA ALA A 314 -18.74 -25.25 -18.68
C ALA A 314 -18.96 -25.99 -17.34
N ASN A 315 -19.04 -25.27 -16.22
CA ASN A 315 -19.30 -25.85 -14.90
C ASN A 315 -20.74 -26.37 -14.75
N ASP A 316 -21.73 -25.65 -15.31
CA ASP A 316 -23.13 -26.08 -15.29
C ASP A 316 -23.40 -27.30 -16.18
N SER A 317 -22.50 -27.58 -17.14
CA SER A 317 -22.61 -28.69 -18.09
C SER A 317 -21.97 -30.00 -17.60
N GLN A 318 -21.33 -30.05 -16.42
CA GLN A 318 -20.80 -31.31 -15.88
C GLN A 318 -21.95 -32.20 -15.37
N PRO A 319 -22.11 -33.43 -15.90
CA PRO A 319 -23.12 -34.35 -15.41
C PRO A 319 -22.83 -34.74 -13.97
N LEU A 320 -23.82 -34.63 -13.10
CA LEU A 320 -23.86 -35.27 -11.78
C LEU A 320 -23.69 -36.79 -11.97
N GLU A 321 -22.45 -37.28 -12.05
CA GLU A 321 -22.19 -38.72 -12.04
C GLU A 321 -22.64 -39.27 -10.68
N SER A 322 -23.78 -39.95 -10.75
CA SER A 322 -24.45 -40.67 -9.69
C SER A 322 -23.46 -41.38 -8.76
N LYS A 323 -23.47 -40.98 -7.48
CA LYS A 323 -22.99 -41.81 -6.37
C LYS A 323 -23.76 -43.14 -6.37
N LYS A 324 -23.29 -44.13 -7.14
CA LYS A 324 -23.78 -45.50 -7.05
C LYS A 324 -23.38 -46.08 -5.69
N ALA A 325 -24.37 -46.11 -4.80
CA ALA A 325 -24.36 -46.81 -3.54
C ALA A 325 -23.82 -48.24 -3.70
N LYS A 326 -22.67 -48.54 -3.10
CA LYS A 326 -22.17 -49.91 -2.92
C LYS A 326 -23.05 -50.63 -1.90
N LYS A 327 -24.13 -51.23 -2.39
CA LYS A 327 -25.03 -52.12 -1.65
C LYS A 327 -24.37 -53.51 -1.53
N LYS A 328 -24.17 -53.95 -0.27
CA LYS A 328 -23.98 -55.32 0.25
C LYS A 328 -23.81 -56.46 -0.78
N LYS A 329 -22.68 -57.18 -0.72
CA LYS A 329 -22.62 -58.60 -1.12
C LYS A 329 -22.18 -59.47 0.05
N LYS A 330 -23.18 -60.09 0.66
CA LYS A 330 -23.13 -61.19 1.64
C LYS A 330 -22.55 -62.42 0.91
N LYS A 331 -21.47 -63.04 1.40
CA LYS A 331 -21.05 -64.38 0.97
C LYS A 331 -20.90 -65.30 2.19
N LYS A 332 -21.77 -66.32 2.22
CA LYS A 332 -21.81 -67.46 3.13
C LYS A 332 -20.80 -68.53 2.65
N GLY A 333 -20.17 -69.21 3.62
CA GLY A 333 -19.67 -70.60 3.53
C GLY A 333 -18.22 -70.76 3.04
N LYS A 334 -17.44 -71.78 3.42
CA LYS A 334 -17.59 -72.94 4.33
C LYS A 334 -16.23 -73.69 4.30
N LYS A 335 -15.78 -74.25 5.44
CA LYS A 335 -14.80 -75.35 5.63
C LYS A 335 -13.36 -75.20 5.06
N LYS A 336 -12.36 -75.27 5.93
CA LYS A 336 -11.82 -76.55 6.44
C LYS A 336 -11.31 -76.35 7.85
#